data_AF-A0AAE9EK38-F1
#
_entry.id   AF-A0AAE9EK38-F1
#
_cell.length_a   1.000
_cell.length_b   1.000
_cell.length_c   1.000
_cell.angle_alpha   90.00
_cell.angle_beta   90.00
_cell.angle_gamma   90.00
#
_symmetry.space_group_name_H-M   'P 1'
#
loop_
_entity.id
_entity.type
_entity.pdbx_description
1 polymer ?
#
loop_
_entity_poly.entity_id
_entity_poly.type
_entity_poly.pdbx_seq_one_letter_code
_entity_poly.pdbx_strand_id
1 'polypeptide(L)'
;MATAQVVCGEPGDIKDQPGHETYFAKPEHFFPHLTEDGKIPTAQFLSACQGISDFVSFLGTTFTLVRKDIQGNVDKVRTRFEKDQEGQKYLQDLIDADLAEHGGKFGIATEGLLWLKRGLQFMLELLSEMVAAYNNGQPHAKTEDLSAAVATAYAKSLKRHHGFIAKQAFKVVTMAVPYRHTILKAVALGQEGLDDVCIHHIQCHLDNFRLNVKTLVDYYISKSLDTPDP
;
A
#
# COMPACT_ATOMS: atom_id res chain seq x y z
N MET A 1 28.70 -7.33 -0.42
CA MET A 1 28.08 -8.64 -0.72
C MET A 1 26.83 -8.36 -1.51
N ALA A 2 26.69 -8.92 -2.71
CA ALA A 2 25.48 -8.78 -3.50
C ALA A 2 24.33 -9.48 -2.74
N THR A 3 23.29 -8.73 -2.39
CA THR A 3 22.03 -9.29 -1.92
C THR A 3 21.49 -10.17 -3.04
N ALA A 4 21.42 -11.48 -2.82
CA ALA A 4 20.71 -12.37 -3.72
C ALA A 4 19.27 -11.84 -3.86
N GLN A 5 18.87 -11.49 -5.08
CA GLN A 5 17.46 -11.22 -5.37
C GLN A 5 16.70 -12.50 -5.04
N VAL A 6 15.83 -12.44 -4.04
CA VAL A 6 14.83 -13.48 -3.82
C VAL A 6 13.96 -13.47 -5.06
N VAL A 7 14.03 -14.52 -5.86
CA VAL A 7 13.16 -14.70 -7.03
C VAL A 7 11.77 -15.03 -6.50
N CYS A 8 11.00 -13.99 -6.23
CA CYS A 8 9.58 -14.11 -5.95
C CYS A 8 8.85 -14.42 -7.25
N GLY A 9 8.08 -15.52 -7.26
CA GLY A 9 7.21 -15.86 -8.39
C GLY A 9 6.04 -14.88 -8.52
N GLU A 10 5.20 -15.08 -9.54
CA GLU A 10 3.98 -14.30 -9.74
C GLU A 10 3.08 -14.27 -8.48
N PRO A 11 2.16 -13.30 -8.37
CA PRO A 11 1.06 -13.24 -7.40
C PRO A 11 0.26 -14.55 -7.17
N GLY A 12 0.43 -15.59 -8.01
CA GLY A 12 -0.14 -16.94 -7.81
C GLY A 12 0.91 -18.06 -7.65
N ASP A 13 2.19 -17.75 -7.72
CA ASP A 13 3.30 -18.72 -7.67
C ASP A 13 3.80 -18.97 -6.24
N ILE A 14 3.31 -18.21 -5.26
CA ILE A 14 3.44 -18.59 -3.85
C ILE A 14 2.55 -19.81 -3.63
N LYS A 15 3.06 -20.98 -4.03
CA LYS A 15 2.47 -22.27 -3.68
C LYS A 15 2.77 -22.52 -2.22
N ASP A 16 1.94 -21.94 -1.36
CA ASP A 16 1.99 -22.21 0.07
C ASP A 16 1.86 -23.70 0.32
N GLN A 17 2.73 -24.21 1.17
CA GLN A 17 2.51 -25.54 1.73
C GLN A 17 1.23 -25.50 2.57
N PRO A 18 0.43 -26.57 2.62
CA PRO A 18 -0.74 -26.62 3.49
C PRO A 18 -0.39 -26.17 4.92
N GLY A 19 -1.07 -25.14 5.43
CA GLY A 19 -0.78 -24.53 6.74
C GLY A 19 0.16 -23.32 6.72
N HIS A 20 0.60 -22.83 5.56
CA HIS A 20 1.40 -21.60 5.42
C HIS A 20 0.59 -20.40 4.91
N GLU A 21 -0.73 -20.52 4.90
CA GLU A 21 -1.64 -19.48 4.42
C GLU A 21 -1.53 -18.21 5.27
N THR A 22 -1.22 -17.08 4.63
CA THR A 22 -1.19 -15.77 5.29
C THR A 22 -2.16 -14.80 4.62
N TYR A 23 -2.45 -13.69 5.30
CA TYR A 23 -3.21 -12.59 4.74
C TYR A 23 -2.62 -12.09 3.40
N PHE A 24 -1.29 -11.97 3.31
CA PHE A 24 -0.60 -11.54 2.09
C PHE A 24 -0.31 -12.69 1.11
N ALA A 25 -0.88 -13.88 1.28
CA ALA A 25 -0.81 -14.94 0.27
C ALA A 25 -2.01 -14.88 -0.71
N LYS A 26 -3.02 -14.07 -0.40
CA LYS A 26 -4.27 -14.01 -1.17
C LYS A 26 -4.11 -13.16 -2.43
N PRO A 27 -4.41 -13.69 -3.63
CA PRO A 27 -4.26 -12.97 -4.89
C PRO A 27 -4.99 -11.63 -4.96
N GLU A 28 -6.15 -11.52 -4.32
CA GLU A 28 -6.95 -10.30 -4.27
C GLU A 28 -6.29 -9.14 -3.51
N HIS A 29 -5.28 -9.42 -2.69
CA HIS A 29 -4.48 -8.41 -2.00
C HIS A 29 -3.26 -7.98 -2.81
N PHE A 30 -3.04 -8.57 -3.99
CA PHE A 30 -1.90 -8.27 -4.83
C PHE A 30 -2.15 -7.13 -5.81
N PHE A 31 -1.22 -6.17 -5.86
CA PHE A 31 -1.27 -5.08 -6.83
C PHE A 31 -1.06 -5.68 -8.22
N PRO A 32 -1.83 -5.23 -9.21
CA PRO A 32 -1.84 -5.88 -10.51
C PRO A 32 -0.51 -5.72 -11.22
N HIS A 33 -0.20 -6.67 -12.11
CA HIS A 33 0.75 -6.41 -13.16
C HIS A 33 0.21 -5.29 -14.06
N LEU A 34 1.12 -4.41 -14.49
CA LEU A 34 0.79 -3.45 -15.52
C LEU A 34 0.55 -4.18 -16.83
N THR A 35 -0.26 -3.58 -17.70
CA THR A 35 -0.34 -4.00 -19.10
C THR A 35 0.98 -3.75 -19.83
N GLU A 36 1.12 -4.30 -21.04
CA GLU A 36 2.29 -4.08 -21.89
C GLU A 36 2.56 -2.58 -22.17
N ASP A 37 1.50 -1.76 -22.22
CA ASP A 37 1.57 -0.30 -22.38
C ASP A 37 1.67 0.46 -21.04
N GLY A 38 1.85 -0.23 -19.91
CA GLY A 38 2.09 0.38 -18.60
C GLY A 38 0.84 0.91 -17.88
N LYS A 39 -0.36 0.51 -18.30
CA LYS A 39 -1.62 0.88 -17.64
C LYS A 39 -1.91 0.01 -16.42
N ILE A 40 -2.57 0.61 -15.42
CA ILE A 40 -2.92 -0.06 -14.16
C ILE A 40 -4.37 -0.55 -14.23
N PRO A 41 -4.65 -1.86 -14.19
CA PRO A 41 -6.02 -2.39 -14.11
C PRO A 41 -6.77 -1.90 -12.86
N THR A 42 -7.87 -1.16 -13.06
CA THR A 42 -8.59 -0.47 -11.98
C THR A 42 -9.16 -1.43 -10.95
N ALA A 43 -9.84 -2.50 -11.39
CA ALA A 43 -10.52 -3.43 -10.49
C ALA A 43 -9.56 -4.11 -9.51
N GLN A 44 -8.45 -4.64 -10.04
CA GLN A 44 -7.41 -5.31 -9.27
C GLN A 44 -6.69 -4.33 -8.33
N PHE A 45 -6.39 -3.12 -8.80
CA PHE A 45 -5.80 -2.09 -7.95
C PHE A 45 -6.70 -1.73 -6.76
N LEU A 46 -8.00 -1.55 -6.99
CA LEU A 46 -8.96 -1.27 -5.92
C LEU A 46 -9.12 -2.45 -4.95
N SER A 47 -9.03 -3.69 -5.45
CA SER A 47 -8.99 -4.90 -4.61
C SER A 47 -7.76 -4.91 -3.69
N ALA A 48 -6.57 -4.63 -4.24
CA ALA A 48 -5.34 -4.55 -3.46
C ALA A 48 -5.41 -3.43 -2.40
N CYS A 49 -5.96 -2.27 -2.75
CA CYS A 49 -6.15 -1.15 -1.80
C CYS A 49 -7.12 -1.49 -0.67
N GLN A 50 -8.16 -2.29 -0.96
CA GLN A 50 -9.04 -2.85 0.08
C GLN A 50 -8.23 -3.75 1.02
N GLY A 51 -7.37 -4.60 0.47
CA GLY A 51 -6.43 -5.42 1.25
C GLY A 51 -5.54 -4.60 2.18
N ILE A 52 -5.04 -3.44 1.73
CA ILE A 52 -4.27 -2.50 2.57
C ILE A 52 -5.14 -1.87 3.67
N SER A 53 -6.37 -1.45 3.35
CA SER A 53 -7.34 -0.91 4.33
C SER A 53 -7.60 -1.93 5.44
N ASP A 54 -7.81 -3.18 5.07
CA ASP A 54 -8.09 -4.26 6.00
C ASP A 54 -6.84 -4.63 6.82
N PHE A 55 -5.65 -4.62 6.22
CA PHE A 55 -4.38 -4.74 6.95
C PHE A 55 -4.24 -3.69 8.06
N VAL A 56 -4.58 -2.43 7.79
CA VAL A 56 -4.51 -1.36 8.80
C VAL A 56 -5.43 -1.65 10.00
N SER A 57 -6.50 -2.41 9.83
CA SER A 57 -7.37 -2.85 10.94
C SER A 57 -6.61 -3.74 11.94
N PHE A 58 -5.64 -4.53 11.48
CA PHE A 58 -4.83 -5.39 12.33
C PHE A 58 -3.89 -4.60 13.24
N LEU A 59 -3.66 -3.32 12.95
CA LEU A 59 -2.83 -2.44 13.77
C LEU A 59 -3.56 -1.92 15.03
N GLY A 60 -4.85 -2.20 15.15
CA GLY A 60 -5.66 -1.87 16.33
C GLY A 60 -6.48 -0.58 16.20
N THR A 61 -7.27 -0.29 17.23
CA THR A 61 -8.32 0.75 17.21
C THR A 61 -7.79 2.16 16.97
N THR A 62 -6.56 2.47 17.39
CA THR A 62 -5.89 3.76 17.14
C THR A 62 -5.77 4.07 15.64
N PHE A 63 -5.73 3.05 14.79
CA PHE A 63 -5.62 3.18 13.34
C PHE A 63 -6.97 3.28 12.62
N THR A 64 -8.09 3.29 13.35
CA THR A 64 -9.45 3.38 12.75
C THR A 64 -9.62 4.58 11.83
N LEU A 65 -9.06 5.75 12.20
CA LEU A 65 -9.14 6.94 11.37
C LEU A 65 -8.33 6.79 10.07
N VAL A 66 -7.17 6.14 10.15
CA VAL A 66 -6.33 5.84 8.98
C VAL A 66 -7.05 4.88 8.04
N ARG A 67 -7.62 3.80 8.59
CA ARG A 67 -8.45 2.85 7.83
C ARG A 67 -9.61 3.54 7.12
N LYS A 68 -10.36 4.39 7.84
CA LYS A 68 -11.51 5.10 7.27
C LYS A 68 -11.11 6.05 6.14
N ASP A 69 -9.97 6.71 6.25
CA ASP A 69 -9.44 7.58 5.19
C ASP A 69 -9.10 6.77 3.93
N ILE A 70 -8.36 5.66 4.06
CA ILE A 70 -8.05 4.76 2.95
C ILE A 70 -9.33 4.24 2.30
N GLN A 71 -10.25 3.71 3.10
CA GLN A 71 -11.53 3.17 2.62
C GLN A 71 -12.34 4.22 1.87
N GLY A 72 -12.50 5.41 2.45
CA GLY A 72 -13.26 6.48 1.81
C GLY A 72 -12.68 6.91 0.48
N ASN A 73 -11.35 6.88 0.33
CA ASN A 73 -10.70 7.18 -0.95
C ASN A 73 -10.84 6.03 -1.97
N VAL A 74 -10.78 4.77 -1.53
CA VAL A 74 -11.12 3.60 -2.37
C VAL A 74 -12.55 3.70 -2.87
N ASP A 75 -13.51 4.03 -2.00
CA ASP A 75 -14.93 4.12 -2.34
C ASP A 75 -15.21 5.23 -3.36
N LYS A 76 -14.53 6.38 -3.28
CA LYS A 76 -14.61 7.45 -4.29
C LYS A 76 -14.21 6.97 -5.68
N VAL A 77 -13.10 6.24 -5.78
CA VAL A 77 -12.59 5.73 -7.06
C VAL A 77 -13.47 4.60 -7.58
N ARG A 78 -13.89 3.69 -6.69
CA ARG A 78 -14.83 2.60 -7.00
C ARG A 78 -16.16 3.13 -7.54
N THR A 79 -16.74 4.13 -6.88
CA THR A 79 -17.99 4.77 -7.32
C THR A 79 -17.87 5.33 -8.74
N ARG A 80 -16.70 5.86 -9.11
CA ARG A 80 -16.47 6.28 -10.50
C ARG A 80 -16.40 5.06 -11.40
N PHE A 81 -15.49 4.13 -11.14
CA PHE A 81 -15.26 2.90 -11.92
C PHE A 81 -16.55 2.11 -12.22
N GLU A 82 -17.47 2.04 -11.27
CA GLU A 82 -18.74 1.31 -11.44
C GLU A 82 -19.72 1.99 -12.40
N LYS A 83 -19.54 3.27 -12.74
CA LYS A 83 -20.39 3.96 -13.73
C LYS A 83 -20.09 3.53 -15.16
N ASP A 84 -18.83 3.20 -15.45
CA ASP A 84 -18.38 2.72 -16.77
C ASP A 84 -17.12 1.86 -16.62
N GLN A 85 -17.30 0.58 -16.27
CA GLN A 85 -16.18 -0.32 -16.03
C GLN A 85 -15.32 -0.55 -17.29
N GLU A 86 -15.90 -0.43 -18.49
CA GLU A 86 -15.19 -0.62 -19.75
C GLU A 86 -14.35 0.62 -20.08
N GLY A 87 -14.96 1.82 -20.04
CA GLY A 87 -14.24 3.08 -20.25
C GLY A 87 -13.25 3.43 -19.13
N GLN A 88 -13.38 2.80 -17.96
CA GLN A 88 -12.54 3.03 -16.78
C GLN A 88 -11.73 1.81 -16.37
N LYS A 89 -11.51 0.90 -17.33
CA LYS A 89 -10.75 -0.34 -17.15
C LYS A 89 -9.37 -0.11 -16.54
N TYR A 90 -8.76 1.04 -16.83
CA TYR A 90 -7.45 1.43 -16.30
C TYR A 90 -7.51 2.76 -15.54
N LEU A 91 -6.70 2.90 -14.49
CA LEU A 91 -6.70 4.11 -13.64
C LEU A 91 -6.40 5.38 -14.44
N GLN A 92 -5.51 5.30 -15.43
CA GLN A 92 -5.17 6.41 -16.30
C GLN A 92 -6.39 6.92 -17.08
N ASP A 93 -7.19 6.01 -17.62
CA ASP A 93 -8.42 6.36 -18.36
C ASP A 93 -9.49 6.92 -17.42
N LEU A 94 -9.59 6.35 -16.20
CA LEU A 94 -10.48 6.85 -15.15
C LEU A 94 -10.15 8.30 -14.77
N ILE A 95 -8.86 8.63 -14.59
CA ILE A 95 -8.37 9.98 -14.28
C ILE A 95 -8.67 10.92 -15.46
N ASP A 96 -8.34 10.52 -16.69
CA ASP A 96 -8.51 11.38 -17.86
C ASP A 96 -9.98 11.73 -18.11
N ALA A 97 -10.87 10.75 -17.96
CA ALA A 97 -12.31 10.98 -18.05
C ALA A 97 -12.81 11.92 -16.94
N ASP A 98 -12.32 11.76 -15.69
CA ASP A 98 -12.71 12.62 -14.57
C ASP A 98 -12.27 14.06 -14.79
N LEU A 99 -11.04 14.28 -15.26
CA LEU A 99 -10.54 15.61 -15.60
C LEU A 99 -11.33 16.24 -16.75
N ALA A 100 -11.63 15.47 -17.81
CA ALA A 100 -12.36 15.96 -18.96
C ALA A 100 -13.77 16.47 -18.56
N GLU A 101 -14.47 15.73 -17.70
CA GLU A 101 -15.79 16.12 -17.16
C GLU A 101 -15.73 17.38 -16.28
N HIS A 102 -14.58 17.65 -15.64
CA HIS A 102 -14.40 18.75 -14.69
C HIS A 102 -13.53 19.88 -15.24
N GLY A 103 -13.39 19.99 -16.57
CA GLY A 103 -12.67 21.10 -17.21
C GLY A 103 -11.18 21.14 -16.85
N GLY A 104 -10.54 19.99 -16.74
CA GLY A 104 -9.12 19.82 -16.39
C GLY A 104 -8.81 19.92 -14.89
N LYS A 105 -9.84 20.01 -14.04
CA LYS A 105 -9.69 20.05 -12.57
C LYS A 105 -10.04 18.69 -11.96
N PHE A 106 -9.70 18.51 -10.69
CA PHE A 106 -10.10 17.32 -9.96
C PHE A 106 -11.62 17.19 -9.86
N GLY A 107 -12.12 16.04 -10.32
CA GLY A 107 -13.35 15.47 -9.81
C GLY A 107 -13.08 14.63 -8.55
N ILE A 108 -14.15 14.08 -7.99
CA ILE A 108 -14.13 13.34 -6.71
C ILE A 108 -13.17 12.14 -6.77
N ALA A 109 -13.11 11.44 -7.90
CA ALA A 109 -12.30 10.24 -8.03
C ALA A 109 -10.82 10.56 -8.18
N THR A 110 -10.45 11.56 -8.99
CA THR A 110 -9.05 11.96 -9.14
C THR A 110 -8.50 12.54 -7.85
N GLU A 111 -9.28 13.30 -7.09
CA GLU A 111 -8.88 13.76 -5.75
C GLU A 111 -8.77 12.58 -4.77
N GLY A 112 -9.75 11.67 -4.75
CA GLY A 112 -9.70 10.47 -3.91
C GLY A 112 -8.46 9.63 -4.18
N LEU A 113 -8.15 9.39 -5.45
CA LEU A 113 -6.99 8.61 -5.87
C LEU A 113 -5.66 9.33 -5.57
N LEU A 114 -5.61 10.66 -5.56
CA LEU A 114 -4.45 11.42 -5.12
C LEU A 114 -4.11 11.12 -3.65
N TRP A 115 -5.10 11.19 -2.77
CA TRP A 115 -4.92 10.91 -1.34
C TRP A 115 -4.64 9.44 -1.09
N LEU A 116 -5.32 8.54 -1.79
CA LEU A 116 -5.05 7.10 -1.74
C LEU A 116 -3.60 6.80 -2.13
N LYS A 117 -3.11 7.33 -3.26
CA LYS A 117 -1.72 7.18 -3.72
C LYS A 117 -0.72 7.61 -2.65
N ARG A 118 -0.93 8.74 -2.00
CA ARG A 118 -0.03 9.24 -0.94
C ARG A 118 -0.04 8.31 0.28
N GLY A 119 -1.20 7.77 0.66
CA GLY A 119 -1.31 6.75 1.70
C GLY A 119 -0.59 5.45 1.32
N LEU A 120 -0.71 5.03 0.06
CA LEU A 120 -0.01 3.85 -0.47
C LEU A 120 1.51 4.03 -0.51
N GLN A 121 2.01 5.23 -0.86
CA GLN A 121 3.45 5.55 -0.76
C GLN A 121 3.97 5.34 0.68
N PHE A 122 3.20 5.76 1.69
CA PHE A 122 3.54 5.49 3.09
C PHE A 122 3.53 4.00 3.43
N MET A 123 2.48 3.28 3.04
CA MET A 123 2.34 1.85 3.33
C MET A 123 3.43 1.01 2.66
N LEU A 124 3.77 1.32 1.41
CA LEU A 124 4.87 0.70 0.68
C LEU A 124 6.19 0.88 1.43
N GLU A 125 6.47 2.10 1.90
CA GLU A 125 7.70 2.40 2.62
C GLU A 125 7.74 1.70 3.98
N LEU A 126 6.64 1.71 4.74
CA LEU A 126 6.55 1.00 6.02
C LEU A 126 6.78 -0.50 5.87
N LEU A 127 6.13 -1.14 4.90
CA LEU A 127 6.31 -2.58 4.64
C LEU A 127 7.74 -2.88 4.16
N SER A 128 8.33 -2.00 3.34
CA SER A 128 9.72 -2.13 2.90
C SER A 128 10.71 -2.03 4.07
N GLU A 129 10.54 -1.05 4.96
CA GLU A 129 11.35 -0.86 6.16
C GLU A 129 11.19 -2.06 7.12
N MET A 130 9.97 -2.60 7.26
CA MET A 130 9.71 -3.79 8.10
C MET A 130 10.42 -5.04 7.57
N VAL A 131 10.33 -5.32 6.27
CA VAL A 131 11.03 -6.44 5.62
C VAL A 131 12.55 -6.26 5.72
N ALA A 132 13.05 -5.05 5.44
CA ALA A 132 14.48 -4.76 5.53
C ALA A 132 15.01 -4.95 6.95
N ALA A 133 14.28 -4.46 7.96
CA ALA A 133 14.64 -4.62 9.37
C ALA A 133 14.61 -6.09 9.82
N TYR A 134 13.68 -6.90 9.30
CA TYR A 134 13.64 -8.34 9.58
C TYR A 134 14.84 -9.08 8.99
N ASN A 135 15.21 -8.74 7.75
CA ASN A 135 16.26 -9.43 6.99
C ASN A 135 17.68 -8.86 7.21
N ASN A 136 17.87 -7.92 8.15
CA ASN A 136 19.17 -7.24 8.34
C ASN A 136 20.22 -8.05 9.12
N GLY A 137 19.89 -9.29 9.54
CA GLY A 137 20.78 -10.19 10.29
C GLY A 137 20.97 -9.85 11.77
N GLN A 138 20.32 -8.81 12.29
CA GLN A 138 20.25 -8.57 13.73
C GLN A 138 19.25 -9.53 14.38
N PRO A 139 19.43 -9.87 15.68
CA PRO A 139 18.43 -10.63 16.42
C PRO A 139 17.05 -9.96 16.33
N HIS A 140 16.01 -10.73 15.98
CA HIS A 140 14.65 -10.20 15.76
C HIS A 140 14.14 -9.37 16.94
N ALA A 141 14.44 -9.75 18.18
CA ALA A 141 14.10 -9.01 19.40
C ALA A 141 14.57 -7.53 19.39
N LYS A 142 15.65 -7.19 18.66
CA LYS A 142 16.16 -5.81 18.54
C LYS A 142 15.46 -4.98 17.47
N THR A 143 14.59 -5.59 16.67
CA THR A 143 13.90 -4.99 15.53
C THR A 143 12.38 -5.11 15.65
N GLU A 144 11.88 -5.42 16.86
CA GLU A 144 10.45 -5.55 17.14
C GLU A 144 9.73 -4.21 17.15
N ASP A 145 10.37 -3.14 17.66
CA ASP A 145 9.79 -1.79 17.67
C ASP A 145 9.81 -1.19 16.26
N LEU A 146 8.61 -0.89 15.74
CA LEU A 146 8.42 -0.32 14.41
C LEU A 146 8.28 1.20 14.40
N SER A 147 8.38 1.87 15.54
CA SER A 147 8.22 3.33 15.65
C SER A 147 9.18 4.08 14.73
N ALA A 148 10.44 3.63 14.65
CA ALA A 148 11.45 4.21 13.77
C ALA A 148 11.15 3.99 12.28
N ALA A 149 10.65 2.80 11.93
CA ALA A 149 10.23 2.47 10.56
C ALA A 149 9.03 3.35 10.14
N VAL A 150 8.02 3.48 11.00
CA VAL A 150 6.85 4.35 10.79
C VAL A 150 7.27 5.82 10.63
N ALA A 151 8.15 6.32 11.49
CA ALA A 151 8.64 7.69 11.40
C ALA A 151 9.41 7.96 10.10
N THR A 152 10.23 7.00 9.67
CA THR A 152 10.97 7.06 8.41
C THR A 152 10.03 7.04 7.21
N ALA A 153 9.09 6.09 7.19
CA ALA A 153 8.08 5.99 6.15
C ALA A 153 7.26 7.26 6.00
N TYR A 154 6.85 7.84 7.13
CA TYR A 154 6.12 9.10 7.15
C TYR A 154 6.92 10.27 6.59
N ALA A 155 8.19 10.39 6.98
CA ALA A 155 9.07 11.45 6.53
C ALA A 155 9.31 11.43 5.01
N LYS A 156 9.46 10.23 4.44
CA LYS A 156 9.67 10.01 2.99
C LYS A 156 8.40 10.19 2.14
N SER A 157 7.21 10.20 2.75
CA SER A 157 5.93 10.20 2.03
C SER A 157 4.95 11.28 2.53
N LEU A 158 4.00 10.92 3.40
CA LEU A 158 2.85 11.73 3.79
C LEU A 158 3.19 13.06 4.49
N LYS A 159 4.33 13.15 5.18
CA LYS A 159 4.66 14.29 6.05
C LYS A 159 4.62 15.64 5.32
N ARG A 160 5.02 15.68 4.05
CA ARG A 160 5.00 16.91 3.24
C ARG A 160 3.57 17.39 2.93
N HIS A 161 2.61 16.48 2.88
CA HIS A 161 1.21 16.76 2.55
C HIS A 161 0.35 17.05 3.78
N HIS A 162 0.85 16.72 4.98
CA HIS A 162 0.13 16.95 6.24
C HIS A 162 0.33 18.37 6.79
N GLY A 163 -0.79 19.01 7.13
CA GLY A 163 -0.82 20.22 7.96
C GLY A 163 -0.42 19.95 9.42
N PHE A 164 -0.38 21.00 10.25
CA PHE A 164 0.05 20.90 11.65
C PHE A 164 -0.76 19.85 12.44
N ILE A 165 -2.09 19.86 12.34
CA ILE A 165 -2.96 18.94 13.09
C ILE A 165 -2.68 17.49 12.70
N ALA A 166 -2.64 17.19 11.39
CA ALA A 166 -2.35 15.85 10.89
C ALA A 166 -0.95 15.36 11.31
N LYS A 167 0.04 16.27 11.35
CA LYS A 167 1.38 15.96 11.88
C LYS A 167 1.38 15.59 13.36
N GLN A 168 0.55 16.22 14.19
CA GLN A 168 0.44 15.84 15.60
C GLN A 168 -0.31 14.53 15.80
N ALA A 169 -1.39 14.31 15.06
CA ALA A 169 -2.10 13.02 15.07
C ALA A 169 -1.16 11.86 14.69
N PHE A 170 -0.28 12.08 13.69
CA PHE A 170 0.68 11.06 13.27
C PHE A 170 1.69 10.67 14.36
N LYS A 171 2.05 11.57 15.28
CA LYS A 171 2.91 11.22 16.42
C LYS A 171 2.24 10.17 17.33
N VAL A 172 0.92 10.30 17.55
CA VAL A 172 0.14 9.33 18.31
C VAL A 172 0.11 7.98 17.58
N VAL A 173 -0.10 8.01 16.26
CA VAL A 173 -0.04 6.81 15.41
C VAL A 173 1.33 6.12 15.52
N THR A 174 2.42 6.89 15.50
CA THR A 174 3.78 6.36 15.63
C THR A 174 4.00 5.67 16.97
N MET A 175 3.53 6.26 18.07
CA MET A 175 3.65 5.66 19.42
C MET A 175 2.73 4.45 19.63
N ALA A 176 1.67 4.32 18.82
CA ALA A 176 0.66 3.28 18.95
C ALA A 176 0.88 2.11 17.98
N VAL A 177 1.90 2.16 17.11
CA VAL A 177 2.19 1.05 16.20
C VAL A 177 2.51 -0.21 17.02
N PRO A 178 1.88 -1.36 16.73
CA PRO A 178 2.22 -2.59 17.43
C PRO A 178 3.65 -3.04 17.13
N TYR A 179 4.19 -3.87 18.02
CA TYR A 179 5.42 -4.60 17.75
C TYR A 179 5.25 -5.51 16.52
N ARG A 180 6.36 -5.78 15.83
CA ARG A 180 6.37 -6.57 14.60
C ARG A 180 5.75 -7.95 14.79
N HIS A 181 6.08 -8.70 15.84
CA HIS A 181 5.47 -10.01 16.09
C HIS A 181 3.93 -9.95 16.20
N THR A 182 3.37 -8.87 16.77
CA THR A 182 1.91 -8.69 16.84
C THR A 182 1.30 -8.54 15.46
N ILE A 183 1.96 -7.78 14.57
CA ILE A 183 1.54 -7.62 13.18
C ILE A 183 1.68 -8.93 12.43
N LEU A 184 2.82 -9.62 12.54
CA LEU A 184 3.10 -10.90 11.88
C LEU A 184 2.09 -11.97 12.29
N LYS A 185 1.79 -12.09 13.59
CA LYS A 185 0.73 -12.99 14.08
C LYS A 185 -0.64 -12.66 13.50
N ALA A 186 -0.98 -11.38 13.35
CA ALA A 186 -2.25 -10.98 12.76
C ALA A 186 -2.32 -11.36 11.27
N VAL A 187 -1.26 -11.11 10.50
CA VAL A 187 -1.22 -11.50 9.08
C VAL A 187 -1.00 -13.00 8.87
N ALA A 188 -0.51 -13.73 9.87
CA ALA A 188 -0.53 -15.19 9.93
C ALA A 188 -1.92 -15.75 10.27
N LEU A 189 -2.96 -14.90 10.37
CA LEU A 189 -4.32 -15.29 10.71
C LEU A 189 -4.42 -15.98 12.08
N GLY A 190 -3.55 -15.58 13.01
CA GLY A 190 -3.46 -16.12 14.37
C GLY A 190 -2.58 -17.35 14.51
N GLN A 191 -1.99 -17.85 13.43
CA GLN A 191 -1.02 -18.95 13.46
C GLN A 191 0.32 -18.50 14.04
N GLU A 192 1.02 -19.43 14.67
CA GLU A 192 2.33 -19.20 15.30
C GLU A 192 3.45 -19.76 14.42
N GLY A 193 4.66 -19.18 14.50
CA GLY A 193 5.84 -19.70 13.82
C GLY A 193 5.88 -19.45 12.30
N LEU A 194 5.03 -18.55 11.79
CA LEU A 194 4.98 -18.19 10.37
C LEU A 194 5.66 -16.85 10.04
N ASP A 195 6.46 -16.29 10.95
CA ASP A 195 7.09 -14.98 10.76
C ASP A 195 7.88 -14.88 9.45
N ASP A 196 8.76 -15.86 9.17
CA ASP A 196 9.55 -15.92 7.94
C ASP A 196 8.66 -16.00 6.69
N VAL A 197 7.58 -16.77 6.77
CA VAL A 197 6.60 -16.95 5.69
C VAL A 197 5.86 -15.63 5.43
N CYS A 198 5.36 -14.98 6.48
CA CYS A 198 4.71 -13.68 6.39
C CYS A 198 5.64 -12.61 5.79
N ILE A 199 6.90 -12.55 6.22
CA ILE A 199 7.89 -11.62 5.68
C ILE A 199 8.17 -11.91 4.20
N HIS A 200 8.31 -13.18 3.84
CA HIS A 200 8.50 -13.59 2.45
C HIS A 200 7.31 -13.16 1.56
N HIS A 201 6.08 -13.39 2.00
CA HIS A 201 4.88 -13.01 1.25
C HIS A 201 4.77 -11.49 1.06
N ILE A 202 5.04 -10.72 2.11
CA ILE A 202 5.10 -9.26 2.01
C ILE A 202 6.17 -8.86 1.00
N GLN A 203 7.37 -9.43 1.11
CA GLN A 203 8.50 -9.12 0.22
C GLN A 203 8.16 -9.38 -1.25
N CYS A 204 7.51 -10.50 -1.56
CA CYS A 204 7.13 -10.84 -2.94
C CYS A 204 6.09 -9.90 -3.55
N HIS A 205 5.33 -9.21 -2.71
CA HIS A 205 4.37 -8.22 -3.16
C HIS A 205 4.96 -6.82 -3.37
N LEU A 206 6.08 -6.49 -2.71
CA LEU A 206 6.63 -5.12 -2.68
C LEU A 206 7.01 -4.58 -4.06
N ASP A 207 7.50 -5.42 -4.98
CA ASP A 207 7.97 -4.95 -6.29
C ASP A 207 6.81 -4.51 -7.19
N ASN A 208 5.75 -5.32 -7.28
CA ASN A 208 4.53 -4.92 -7.99
C ASN A 208 3.84 -3.72 -7.32
N PHE A 209 3.81 -3.69 -5.99
CA PHE A 209 3.28 -2.55 -5.26
C PHE A 209 4.05 -1.27 -5.61
N ARG A 210 5.39 -1.32 -5.57
CA ARG A 210 6.27 -0.21 -5.94
C ARG A 210 6.06 0.23 -7.37
N LEU A 211 5.94 -0.70 -8.31
CA LEU A 211 5.70 -0.40 -9.72
C LEU A 211 4.37 0.33 -9.94
N ASN A 212 3.28 -0.12 -9.30
CA ASN A 212 1.97 0.52 -9.38
C ASN A 212 2.00 1.93 -8.80
N VAL A 213 2.55 2.09 -7.59
CA VAL A 213 2.66 3.40 -6.93
C VAL A 213 3.49 4.36 -7.77
N LYS A 214 4.67 3.93 -8.26
CA LYS A 214 5.52 4.75 -9.12
C LYS A 214 4.80 5.18 -10.39
N THR A 215 4.16 4.25 -11.08
CA THR A 215 3.41 4.52 -12.32
C THR A 215 2.32 5.54 -12.09
N LEU A 216 1.58 5.43 -10.98
CA LEU A 216 0.53 6.38 -10.62
C LEU A 216 1.11 7.75 -10.23
N VAL A 217 2.21 7.80 -9.45
CA VAL A 217 2.92 9.05 -9.13
C VAL A 217 3.36 9.77 -10.39
N ASP A 218 4.04 9.07 -11.30
CA ASP A 218 4.52 9.63 -12.56
C ASP A 218 3.35 10.15 -13.41
N TYR A 219 2.23 9.43 -13.44
CA TYR A 219 1.04 9.86 -14.17
C TYR A 219 0.47 11.17 -13.61
N TYR A 220 0.31 11.29 -12.29
CA TYR A 220 -0.15 12.54 -11.65
C TYR A 220 0.79 13.71 -11.92
N ILE A 221 2.11 13.49 -11.86
CA ILE A 221 3.11 14.52 -12.16
C ILE A 221 3.02 14.95 -13.64
N SER A 222 2.90 13.99 -14.57
CA SER A 222 2.79 14.27 -16.00
C SER A 222 1.57 15.11 -16.36
N LYS A 223 0.49 15.00 -15.58
CA LYS A 223 -0.74 15.77 -15.71
C LYS A 223 -0.72 17.08 -14.90
N SER A 224 0.38 17.43 -14.26
CA SER A 224 0.52 18.59 -13.36
C SER A 224 -0.47 18.60 -12.18
N LEU A 225 -0.83 17.40 -11.69
CA LEU A 225 -1.81 17.19 -10.63
C LEU A 225 -1.17 16.98 -9.25
N ASP A 226 0.13 16.68 -9.22
CA ASP A 226 0.92 16.56 -7.99
C ASP A 226 2.34 17.06 -8.26
N THR A 227 3.10 17.28 -7.20
CA THR A 227 4.52 17.67 -7.30
C THR A 227 5.43 16.46 -7.14
N PRO A 228 6.62 16.42 -7.79
CA PRO A 228 7.60 15.37 -7.56
C PRO A 228 7.94 15.19 -6.08
N ASP A 229 8.20 13.93 -5.70
CA ASP A 229 8.76 13.58 -4.39
C ASP A 229 10.11 14.32 -4.18
N PRO A 230 10.47 14.67 -2.93
CA PRO A 230 11.63 15.51 -2.64
C PRO A 230 12.97 14.83 -2.94
#